data_AF-A0A246BIW4-F1
#
_entry.id   AF-A0A246BIW4-F1
#
_cell.length_a   1.000
_cell.length_b   1.000
_cell.length_c   1.000
_cell.angle_alpha   90.00
_cell.angle_beta   90.00
_cell.angle_gamma   90.00
#
_symmetry.space_group_name_H-M   'P 1'
#
loop_
_entity.id
_entity.type
_entity.pdbx_description
1 polymer ?
#
loop_
_entity_poly.entity_id
_entity_poly.type
_entity_poly.pdbx_seq_one_letter_code
_entity_poly.pdbx_strand_id
1 'polypeptide(L)'
;MLTALDSVQGQPHPRVAAIAAHLSASKRDLWMRIAAATGTPAPPDDAGLSRLGDWEVGAAQSLPAHTLTLTVPTADPDAAGGEPPMTVAALIRLNATLTGSRAAQIRRLAQQPRLA
;
A
#
# COMPACT_ATOMS: atom_id res chain seq x y z
N MET A 1 8.88 18.81 -6.72
CA MET A 1 8.72 17.60 -7.55
C MET A 1 7.24 17.24 -7.50
N LEU A 2 6.46 17.65 -8.49
CA LEU A 2 4.99 17.43 -8.50
C LEU A 2 4.73 15.95 -8.78
N THR A 3 4.23 15.25 -7.76
CA THR A 3 3.86 13.83 -7.81
C THR A 3 2.79 13.65 -8.87
N ALA A 4 2.83 12.54 -9.62
CA ALA A 4 1.86 12.18 -10.68
C ALA A 4 0.38 12.14 -10.22
N LEU A 5 0.12 12.34 -8.93
CA LEU A 5 -1.18 12.52 -8.32
C LEU A 5 -1.81 13.90 -8.62
N ASP A 6 -1.00 14.94 -8.81
CA ASP A 6 -1.48 16.32 -8.96
C ASP A 6 -1.85 16.69 -10.41
N SER A 7 -1.39 15.89 -11.39
CA SER A 7 -1.62 16.11 -12.82
C SER A 7 -3.02 15.69 -13.32
N VAL A 8 -3.96 15.36 -12.43
CA VAL A 8 -5.33 14.94 -12.79
C VAL A 8 -6.34 15.93 -12.19
N GLN A 9 -6.25 17.19 -12.61
CA GLN A 9 -7.17 18.26 -12.23
C GLN A 9 -8.54 18.08 -12.92
N GLY A 10 -9.58 17.79 -12.13
CA GLY A 10 -10.99 17.84 -12.52
C GLY A 10 -11.84 16.73 -11.90
N GLN A 11 -11.40 15.49 -12.03
CA GLN A 11 -11.89 14.29 -11.35
C GLN A 11 -10.90 13.18 -11.76
N PRO A 12 -10.38 12.36 -10.82
CA PRO A 12 -9.53 11.25 -11.23
C PRO A 12 -10.32 10.37 -12.20
N HIS A 13 -9.77 10.15 -13.40
CA HIS A 13 -10.33 9.19 -14.36
C HIS A 13 -10.72 7.91 -13.58
N PRO A 14 -11.92 7.33 -13.78
CA PRO A 14 -12.45 6.28 -12.90
C PRO A 14 -11.47 5.12 -12.67
N ARG A 15 -10.66 4.82 -13.70
CA ARG A 15 -9.56 3.85 -13.62
C ARG A 15 -8.44 4.24 -12.63
N VAL A 16 -8.03 5.50 -12.61
CA VAL A 16 -7.05 6.04 -11.64
C VAL A 16 -7.63 6.01 -10.23
N ALA A 17 -8.91 6.41 -10.08
CA ALA A 17 -9.61 6.34 -8.80
C ALA A 17 -9.68 4.89 -8.27
N ALA A 18 -10.04 3.93 -9.12
CA ALA A 18 -10.07 2.51 -8.77
C ALA A 18 -8.69 1.95 -8.39
N ILE A 19 -7.63 2.33 -9.12
CA ILE A 19 -6.25 1.95 -8.79
C ILE A 19 -5.85 2.51 -7.42
N ALA A 20 -6.15 3.79 -7.15
CA ALA A 20 -5.82 4.44 -5.89
C ALA A 20 -6.62 3.85 -4.71
N ALA A 21 -7.90 3.54 -4.92
CA ALA A 21 -8.75 2.89 -3.91
C ALA A 21 -8.25 1.50 -3.57
N HIS A 22 -7.94 0.68 -4.58
CA HIS A 22 -7.37 -0.65 -4.38
C HIS A 22 -6.01 -0.58 -3.68
N LEU A 23 -5.12 0.33 -4.09
CA LEU A 23 -3.83 0.53 -3.41
C LEU A 23 -4.01 0.93 -1.94
N SER A 24 -4.97 1.81 -1.65
CA SER A 24 -5.27 2.24 -0.27
C SER A 24 -5.74 1.05 0.57
N ALA A 25 -6.67 0.24 0.04
CA ALA A 25 -7.16 -0.95 0.72
C ALA A 25 -6.04 -1.96 0.97
N SER A 26 -5.22 -2.28 -0.03
CA SER A 26 -4.07 -3.19 0.11
C SER A 26 -3.03 -2.68 1.12
N LYS A 27 -2.75 -1.36 1.12
CA LYS A 27 -1.84 -0.75 2.11
C LYS A 27 -2.36 -0.93 3.52
N ARG A 28 -3.64 -0.63 3.76
CA ARG A 28 -4.24 -0.78 5.09
C ARG A 28 -4.24 -2.22 5.55
N ASP A 29 -4.60 -3.15 4.68
CA ASP A 29 -4.57 -4.59 5.00
C ASP A 29 -3.17 -5.05 5.46
N LEU A 30 -2.13 -4.72 4.68
CA LEU A 30 -0.75 -5.06 5.04
C LEU A 30 -0.33 -4.42 6.37
N TRP A 31 -0.67 -3.15 6.59
CA TRP A 31 -0.32 -2.47 7.83
C TRP A 31 -1.13 -2.94 9.04
N MET A 32 -2.37 -3.37 8.87
CA MET A 32 -3.16 -4.04 9.91
C MET A 32 -2.50 -5.36 10.33
N ARG A 33 -2.02 -6.15 9.37
CA ARG A 33 -1.29 -7.40 9.65
C ARG A 33 0.03 -7.14 10.39
N ILE A 34 0.78 -6.10 9.99
CA ILE A 34 2.00 -5.69 10.68
C ILE A 34 1.68 -5.20 12.09
N ALA A 35 0.66 -4.37 12.27
CA ALA A 35 0.22 -3.87 13.57
C ALA A 35 -0.14 -5.01 14.52
N ALA A 36 -0.91 -5.99 14.04
CA ALA A 36 -1.27 -7.18 14.81
C ALA A 36 -0.04 -8.01 15.25
N ALA A 37 0.95 -8.16 14.36
CA ALA A 37 2.15 -8.95 14.67
C ALA A 37 3.17 -8.22 15.56
N THR A 38 3.15 -6.89 15.58
CA THR A 38 4.19 -6.06 16.24
C THR A 38 3.68 -5.27 17.44
N GLY A 39 2.36 -5.20 17.64
CA GLY A 39 1.73 -4.35 18.65
C GLY A 39 1.81 -2.85 18.33
N THR A 40 2.13 -2.49 17.07
CA THR A 40 2.18 -1.09 16.64
C THR A 40 0.79 -0.53 16.31
N PRO A 41 0.63 0.81 16.25
CA PRO A 41 -0.65 1.41 15.89
C PRO A 41 -1.17 0.97 14.52
N ALA A 42 -2.48 0.76 14.43
CA ALA A 42 -3.17 0.47 13.18
C ALA A 42 -3.15 1.66 12.20
N PRO A 43 -3.22 1.41 10.88
CA PRO A 43 -3.36 2.47 9.89
C PRO A 43 -4.67 3.25 10.06
N PRO A 44 -4.71 4.54 9.69
CA PRO A 44 -5.93 5.33 9.72
C PRO A 44 -6.95 4.89 8.64
N ASP A 45 -8.20 4.69 9.05
CA ASP A 45 -9.30 4.19 8.20
C ASP A 45 -9.72 5.20 7.11
N ASP A 46 -9.82 6.49 7.44
CA ASP A 46 -10.34 7.53 6.54
C ASP A 46 -9.25 8.42 5.91
N ALA A 47 -7.98 8.01 6.02
CA ALA A 47 -6.90 8.73 5.37
C ALA A 47 -6.93 8.45 3.85
N GLY A 48 -7.18 9.47 3.03
CA GLY A 48 -6.90 9.38 1.59
C GLY A 48 -5.45 8.91 1.34
N LEU A 49 -5.18 8.33 0.16
CA LEU A 49 -3.91 7.66 -0.15
C LEU A 49 -2.65 8.47 0.23
N SER A 50 -2.65 9.79 0.03
CA SER A 50 -1.51 10.65 0.41
C SER A 50 -1.27 10.64 1.92
N ARG A 51 -2.32 10.83 2.72
CA ARG A 51 -2.22 10.84 4.19
C ARG A 51 -1.83 9.46 4.74
N LEU A 52 -2.30 8.39 4.09
CA LEU A 52 -1.88 7.03 4.40
C LEU A 52 -0.39 6.83 4.10
N GLY A 53 0.11 7.39 2.99
CA GLY A 53 1.54 7.38 2.65
C GLY A 53 2.39 8.15 3.67
N ASP A 54 1.97 9.34 4.10
CA ASP A 54 2.72 10.10 5.11
C ASP A 54 2.79 9.36 6.45
N TRP A 55 1.66 8.77 6.86
CA TRP A 55 1.60 7.93 8.05
C TRP A 55 2.52 6.71 7.95
N GLU A 56 2.58 6.04 6.80
CA GLU A 56 3.36 4.81 6.62
C GLU A 56 4.86 5.03 6.82
N VAL A 57 5.36 6.20 6.44
CA VAL A 57 6.76 6.58 6.63
C VAL A 57 7.07 6.67 8.13
N GLY A 58 6.20 7.33 8.91
CA GLY A 58 6.35 7.42 10.36
C GLY A 58 6.23 6.05 11.04
N ALA A 59 5.25 5.24 10.63
CA ALA A 59 5.06 3.89 11.16
C ALA A 59 6.30 3.01 10.90
N ALA A 60 6.84 3.02 9.68
CA ALA A 60 8.02 2.25 9.31
C ALA A 60 9.28 2.67 10.09
N GLN A 61 9.44 3.97 10.36
CA GLN A 61 10.57 4.48 11.16
C GLN A 61 10.45 4.13 12.65
N SER A 62 9.22 3.99 13.15
CA SER A 62 8.97 3.65 14.55
C SER A 62 9.13 2.16 14.87
N LEU A 63 9.24 1.29 13.86
CA LEU A 63 9.38 -0.14 14.04
C LEU A 63 10.74 -0.50 14.67
N PRO A 64 10.77 -1.17 15.84
CA PRO A 64 12.00 -1.68 16.39
C PRO A 64 12.67 -2.69 15.44
N ALA A 65 14.00 -2.69 15.33
CA ALA A 65 14.70 -3.58 14.41
C ALA A 65 14.38 -5.07 14.63
N HIS A 66 14.14 -5.49 15.88
CA HIS A 66 13.80 -6.88 16.21
C HIS A 66 12.41 -7.30 15.70
N THR A 67 11.49 -6.37 15.45
CA THR A 67 10.16 -6.73 14.93
C THR A 67 10.21 -7.08 13.45
N LEU A 68 11.25 -6.68 12.73
CA LEU A 68 11.40 -6.92 11.29
C LEU A 68 11.50 -8.41 10.92
N THR A 69 11.96 -9.25 11.85
CA THR A 69 12.09 -10.70 11.68
C THR A 69 10.86 -11.47 12.17
N LEU A 70 9.87 -10.80 12.77
CA LEU A 70 8.65 -11.46 13.21
C LEU A 70 7.87 -11.98 12.00
N THR A 71 7.46 -13.24 12.08
CA THR A 71 6.62 -13.88 11.07
C THR A 71 5.18 -13.42 11.27
N VAL A 72 4.61 -12.88 10.21
CA VAL A 72 3.21 -12.50 10.12
C VAL A 72 2.46 -13.64 9.46
N PRO A 73 1.41 -14.18 10.10
CA PRO A 73 0.55 -15.17 9.49
C PRO A 73 -0.04 -14.70 8.17
N THR A 74 -0.43 -15.68 7.37
CA THR A 74 -1.18 -15.48 6.14
C THR A 74 -2.57 -14.95 6.51
N ALA A 75 -3.21 -14.19 5.62
CA ALA A 75 -4.56 -13.69 5.90
C ALA A 75 -5.59 -14.83 6.01
N ASP A 76 -5.36 -15.92 5.27
CA ASP A 76 -6.11 -17.17 5.33
C ASP A 76 -5.12 -18.35 5.30
N PRO A 77 -4.88 -19.03 6.44
CA PRO A 77 -3.96 -20.15 6.51
C PRO A 77 -4.54 -21.45 5.93
N ASP A 78 -5.86 -21.54 5.79
CA ASP A 78 -6.56 -22.73 5.32
C ASP A 78 -6.91 -22.66 3.81
N ALA A 79 -6.71 -21.50 3.19
CA ALA A 79 -6.84 -21.34 1.74
C ALA A 79 -5.88 -22.26 0.98
N ALA A 80 -6.43 -23.12 0.11
CA ALA A 80 -5.65 -23.93 -0.81
C ALA A 80 -4.84 -23.02 -1.76
N GLY A 81 -3.51 -23.10 -1.70
CA GLY A 81 -2.62 -22.17 -2.42
C GLY A 81 -2.43 -20.81 -1.71
N GLY A 82 -2.70 -20.77 -0.41
CA GLY A 82 -2.57 -19.57 0.43
C GLY A 82 -1.21 -18.89 0.33
N GLU A 83 -1.21 -17.57 0.53
CA GLU A 83 0.03 -16.78 0.60
C GLU A 83 0.97 -17.39 1.65
N PRO A 84 2.27 -17.61 1.39
CA PRO A 84 3.17 -18.10 2.42
C PRO A 84 3.31 -17.07 3.55
N PRO A 85 3.54 -17.50 4.81
CA PRO A 85 3.80 -16.57 5.89
C PRO A 85 5.03 -15.72 5.57
N MET A 86 4.95 -14.43 5.91
CA MET A 86 5.97 -13.43 5.55
C MET A 86 6.49 -12.75 6.80
N THR A 87 7.76 -12.37 6.81
CA THR A 87 8.25 -11.49 7.87
C THR A 87 7.69 -10.08 7.72
N VAL A 88 7.66 -9.31 8.80
CA VAL A 88 7.32 -7.87 8.75
C VAL A 88 8.15 -7.14 7.70
N ALA A 89 9.45 -7.43 7.60
CA ALA A 89 10.32 -6.86 6.57
C ALA A 89 9.89 -7.25 5.14
N ALA A 90 9.41 -8.48 4.93
CA ALA A 90 8.91 -8.92 3.63
C ALA A 90 7.60 -8.20 3.26
N LEU A 91 6.68 -8.01 4.22
CA LEU A 91 5.45 -7.25 4.00
C LEU A 91 5.72 -5.77 3.68
N ILE A 92 6.69 -5.14 4.33
CA ILE A 92 7.10 -3.76 4.01
C ILE A 92 7.63 -3.66 2.58
N ARG A 93 8.48 -4.62 2.15
CA ARG A 93 8.97 -4.68 0.76
C ARG A 93 7.85 -4.93 -0.24
N LEU A 94 6.87 -5.78 0.10
CA LEU A 94 5.69 -6.02 -0.73
C LEU A 94 4.86 -4.73 -0.90
N ASN A 95 4.59 -4.01 0.19
CA ASN A 95 3.90 -2.72 0.15
C ASN A 95 4.63 -1.70 -0.76
N ALA A 96 5.95 -1.57 -0.61
CA ALA A 96 6.76 -0.69 -1.46
C ALA A 96 6.67 -1.08 -2.95
N THR A 97 6.71 -2.38 -3.24
CA THR A 97 6.61 -2.92 -4.61
C THR A 97 5.24 -2.65 -5.22
N LEU A 98 4.15 -2.88 -4.47
CA LEU A 98 2.79 -2.57 -4.90
C LEU A 98 2.65 -1.08 -5.23
N THR A 99 3.16 -0.22 -4.36
CA THR A 99 3.13 1.24 -4.55
C THR A 99 3.84 1.65 -5.84
N GLY A 100 5.06 1.15 -6.06
CA GLY A 100 5.84 1.43 -7.28
C GLY A 100 5.13 0.95 -8.54
N SER A 101 4.56 -0.26 -8.52
CA SER A 101 3.82 -0.85 -9.63
C SER A 101 2.57 -0.04 -9.99
N ARG A 102 1.75 0.34 -9.00
CA ARG A 102 0.54 1.16 -9.23
C ARG A 102 0.88 2.57 -9.71
N ALA A 103 1.95 3.17 -9.19
CA ALA A 103 2.43 4.47 -9.69
C ALA A 103 2.87 4.37 -11.17
N ALA A 104 3.56 3.31 -11.56
CA ALA A 104 3.93 3.06 -12.95
C ALA A 104 2.70 2.88 -13.85
N GLN A 105 1.68 2.16 -13.36
CA GLN A 105 0.42 1.97 -14.07
C GLN A 105 -0.31 3.30 -14.30
N ILE A 106 -0.42 4.15 -13.27
CA ILE A 106 -1.03 5.48 -13.39
C ILE A 106 -0.26 6.35 -14.38
N ARG A 107 1.07 6.39 -14.31
CA ARG A 107 1.89 7.12 -15.29
C ARG A 107 1.65 6.66 -16.72
N ARG A 108 1.55 5.34 -16.93
CA ARG A 108 1.25 4.78 -18.26
C ARG A 108 -0.12 5.21 -18.75
N LEU A 109 -1.14 5.21 -17.89
CA LEU A 109 -2.48 5.70 -18.25
C LEU A 109 -2.48 7.19 -18.59
N ALA A 110 -1.73 8.01 -17.85
CA ALA A 110 -1.61 9.45 -18.11
C ALA A 110 -0.91 9.77 -19.45
N GLN A 111 -0.06 8.87 -19.94
CA GLN A 111 0.64 9.00 -21.22
C GLN A 111 -0.13 8.42 -22.41
N GLN A 112 -1.26 7.72 -22.18
CA GLN A 112 -2.07 7.23 -23.28
C GLN A 112 -2.76 8.40 -23.98
N PRO A 113 -2.72 8.47 -25.33
CA PRO A 113 -3.50 9.46 -26.06
C PRO A 113 -4.97 9.26 -25.69
N ARG A 114 -5.67 10.37 -25.36
CA ARG A 114 -7.12 10.34 -25.24
C ARG A 114 -7.65 9.96 -26.62
N LEU A 115 -8.12 8.73 -26.78
CA LEU A 115 -8.90 8.37 -27.95
C LEU A 115 -10.15 9.25 -27.91
N ALA A 116 -10.16 10.24 -28.81
CA ALA A 116 -11.29 11.13 -29.08
C ALA A 116 -12.38 10.37 -29.85
#